data_AF-F2KCU5-F1
#
_entry.id   AF-F2KCU5-F1
#
_cell.length_a   1.000
_cell.length_b   1.000
_cell.length_c   1.000
_cell.angle_alpha   90.00
_cell.angle_beta   90.00
_cell.angle_gamma   90.00
#
_symmetry.space_group_name_H-M   'P 1'
#
loop_
_entity.id
_entity.type
_entity.pdbx_description
1 polymer ?
#
loop_
_entity_poly.entity_id
_entity_poly.type
_entity_poly.pdbx_seq_one_letter_code
_entity_poly.pdbx_strand_id
1 'polypeptide(L)'
;MSQSRFHHVFLAQRTPLLRTLERMVSNPSTAEDLLQETYLRVTRALGERTVEHLEPFVFQTARNLALDHLRARRIQSRTLLDDVPPEVVHNVVAPQSSAEDAAHAQQLLERLNVSLQALSSRQQQIFILSRLHGHSYQQIAERLGVSLSTVQKELKLIMAICVGVAERSHGEQ
;
A
#
# COMPACT_ATOMS: atom_id res chain seq x y z
N MET A 1 -5.20 24.67 11.40
CA MET A 1 -3.74 24.70 11.14
C MET A 1 -3.24 23.41 10.47
N SER A 2 -3.84 22.97 9.36
CA SER A 2 -3.60 21.62 8.79
C SER A 2 -3.15 21.59 7.32
N GLN A 3 -3.55 22.58 6.49
CA GLN A 3 -3.30 22.55 5.05
C GLN A 3 -1.86 22.86 4.61
N SER A 4 -1.19 23.88 5.19
CA SER A 4 0.17 24.26 4.76
C SER A 4 1.23 23.21 5.09
N ARG A 5 1.13 22.55 6.26
CA ARG A 5 1.99 21.42 6.64
C ARG A 5 1.77 20.22 5.73
N PHE A 6 0.51 19.91 5.41
CA PHE A 6 0.19 18.83 4.47
C PHE A 6 0.76 19.08 3.09
N HIS A 7 0.57 20.29 2.55
CA HIS A 7 1.08 20.65 1.23
C HIS A 7 2.59 20.42 1.11
N HIS A 8 3.37 20.85 2.11
CA HIS A 8 4.81 20.64 2.12
C HIS A 8 5.21 19.14 2.14
N VAL A 9 4.56 18.35 3.00
CA VAL A 9 4.80 16.89 3.07
C VAL A 9 4.41 16.21 1.75
N PHE A 10 3.29 16.59 1.16
CA PHE A 10 2.82 16.02 -0.10
C PHE A 10 3.77 16.33 -1.25
N LEU A 11 4.28 17.57 -1.36
CA LEU A 11 5.26 17.93 -2.37
C LEU A 11 6.56 17.13 -2.24
N ALA A 12 7.06 16.94 -1.02
CA ALA A 12 8.24 16.12 -0.77
C ALA A 12 8.04 14.65 -1.19
N GLN A 13 6.84 14.11 -1.00
CA GLN A 13 6.50 12.73 -1.34
C GLN A 13 5.93 12.55 -2.76
N ARG A 14 5.78 13.62 -3.55
CA ARG A 14 5.10 13.58 -4.86
C ARG A 14 5.75 12.58 -5.82
N THR A 15 7.07 12.65 -5.97
CA THR A 15 7.82 11.79 -6.90
C THR A 15 7.76 10.30 -6.54
N PRO A 16 8.08 9.87 -5.29
CA PRO A 16 7.95 8.46 -4.94
C PRO A 16 6.50 7.95 -5.00
N LEU A 17 5.52 8.80 -4.67
CA LEU A 17 4.11 8.45 -4.75
C LEU A 17 3.64 8.26 -6.20
N LEU A 18 4.01 9.17 -7.10
CA LEU A 18 3.70 9.07 -8.53
C LEU A 18 4.32 7.81 -9.14
N ARG A 19 5.60 7.53 -8.87
CA ARG A 19 6.27 6.30 -9.32
C ARG A 19 5.57 5.04 -8.83
N THR A 20 5.09 5.05 -7.59
CA THR A 20 4.33 3.93 -7.02
C THR A 20 3.02 3.73 -7.78
N LEU A 21 2.30 4.81 -8.05
CA LEU A 21 1.04 4.78 -8.81
C LEU A 21 1.26 4.30 -10.25
N GLU A 22 2.27 4.82 -10.95
CA GLU A 22 2.64 4.39 -12.31
C GLU A 22 2.92 2.89 -12.38
N ARG A 23 3.65 2.34 -11.40
CA ARG A 23 3.92 0.90 -11.29
C ARG A 23 2.65 0.07 -11.05
N MET A 24 1.66 0.63 -10.35
CA MET A 24 0.41 -0.08 -10.06
C MET A 24 -0.57 -0.07 -11.24
N VAL A 25 -0.74 1.06 -11.91
CA VAL A 25 -1.78 1.22 -12.95
C VAL A 25 -1.27 1.10 -14.38
N SER A 26 0.06 1.13 -14.57
CA SER A 26 0.72 1.04 -15.89
C SER A 26 0.19 2.05 -16.92
N ASN A 27 -0.24 3.22 -16.45
CA ASN A 27 -0.72 4.34 -17.26
C ASN A 27 -0.30 5.66 -16.59
N PRO A 28 0.59 6.46 -17.20
CA PRO A 28 1.08 7.71 -16.61
C PRO A 28 -0.02 8.75 -16.34
N SER A 29 -0.94 8.95 -17.29
CA SER A 29 -2.06 9.90 -17.13
C SER A 29 -2.95 9.49 -15.97
N THR A 30 -3.31 8.21 -15.88
CA THR A 30 -4.11 7.70 -14.76
C THR A 30 -3.36 7.83 -13.43
N ALA A 31 -2.04 7.61 -13.41
CA ALA A 31 -1.24 7.78 -12.20
C ALA A 31 -1.24 9.25 -11.73
N GLU A 32 -1.15 10.21 -12.65
CA GLU A 32 -1.28 11.64 -12.33
C GLU A 32 -2.67 11.99 -11.79
N ASP A 33 -3.74 11.46 -12.39
CA ASP A 33 -5.11 11.68 -11.92
C ASP A 33 -5.31 11.13 -10.50
N LEU A 34 -4.81 9.91 -10.24
CA LEU A 34 -4.88 9.29 -8.91
C LEU A 34 -4.04 10.06 -7.87
N LEU A 35 -2.90 10.63 -8.27
CA LEU A 35 -2.08 11.47 -7.43
C LEU A 35 -2.85 12.76 -7.04
N GLN A 36 -3.51 13.41 -8.00
CA GLN A 36 -4.33 14.59 -7.74
C GLN A 36 -5.53 14.26 -6.84
N GLU A 37 -6.25 13.17 -7.12
CA GLU A 37 -7.36 12.72 -6.29
C GLU A 37 -6.91 12.37 -4.86
N THR A 38 -5.70 11.81 -4.70
CA THR A 38 -5.10 11.58 -3.37
C THR A 38 -4.98 12.90 -2.60
N TYR A 39 -4.45 13.94 -3.23
CA TYR A 39 -4.31 15.26 -2.60
C TYR A 39 -5.66 15.79 -2.11
N LEU A 40 -6.70 15.70 -2.95
CA LEU A 40 -8.05 16.17 -2.63
C LEU A 40 -8.65 15.39 -1.46
N ARG A 41 -8.59 14.06 -1.48
CA ARG A 41 -9.14 13.21 -0.42
C ARG A 41 -8.45 13.41 0.93
N VAL A 42 -7.13 13.52 0.93
CA VAL A 42 -6.37 13.77 2.16
C VAL A 42 -6.68 15.16 2.71
N THR A 43 -6.76 16.18 1.85
CA THR A 43 -7.12 17.54 2.25
C THR A 43 -8.50 17.58 2.92
N ARG A 44 -9.50 16.91 2.35
CA ARG A 44 -10.85 16.80 2.95
C ARG A 44 -10.80 16.08 4.29
N ALA A 45 -10.15 14.92 4.36
CA ALA A 45 -10.04 14.15 5.60
C ALA A 45 -9.34 14.94 6.73
N LEU A 46 -8.34 15.76 6.41
CA LEU A 46 -7.66 16.62 7.38
C LEU A 46 -8.53 17.80 7.88
N GLY A 47 -9.59 18.15 7.17
CA GLY A 47 -10.60 19.11 7.61
C GLY A 47 -11.61 18.52 8.59
N GLU A 48 -11.84 17.20 8.51
CA GLU A 48 -12.87 16.49 9.30
C GLU A 48 -12.30 15.78 10.54
N ARG A 49 -11.04 15.36 10.50
CA ARG A 49 -10.40 14.60 11.59
C ARG A 49 -8.92 14.88 11.75
N THR A 50 -8.41 14.59 12.94
CA THR A 50 -6.97 14.56 13.21
C THR A 50 -6.33 13.31 12.61
N VAL A 51 -5.26 13.49 11.84
CA VAL A 51 -4.43 12.41 11.30
C VAL A 51 -3.07 12.44 12.02
N GLU A 52 -2.79 11.40 12.79
CA GLU A 52 -1.58 11.29 13.61
C GLU A 52 -0.32 11.07 12.77
N HIS A 53 -0.40 10.20 11.75
CA HIS A 53 0.70 9.90 10.83
C HIS A 53 0.34 10.25 9.39
N LEU A 54 0.80 11.42 8.95
CA LEU A 54 0.40 12.01 7.68
C LEU A 54 0.96 11.27 6.45
N GLU A 55 2.26 10.96 6.42
CA GLU A 55 2.88 10.28 5.27
C GLU A 55 2.26 8.90 5.03
N PRO A 56 2.14 8.00 6.03
CA PRO A 56 1.48 6.71 5.82
C PRO A 56 0.03 6.86 5.36
N PHE A 57 -0.67 7.90 5.84
CA PHE A 57 -2.04 8.17 5.44
C PHE A 57 -2.15 8.59 3.96
N VAL A 58 -1.21 9.39 3.45
CA VAL A 58 -1.12 9.77 2.03
C VAL A 58 -0.89 8.54 1.15
N PHE A 59 0.13 7.73 1.47
CA PHE A 59 0.44 6.51 0.71
C PHE A 59 -0.71 5.51 0.73
N GLN A 60 -1.36 5.32 1.89
CA GLN A 60 -2.51 4.44 1.99
C GLN A 60 -3.69 4.92 1.13
N THR A 61 -3.93 6.24 1.10
CA THR A 61 -5.01 6.83 0.28
C THR A 61 -4.75 6.64 -1.20
N ALA A 62 -3.54 6.95 -1.68
CA ALA A 62 -3.14 6.76 -3.07
C ALA A 62 -3.24 5.29 -3.50
N ARG A 63 -2.74 4.39 -2.66
CA ARG A 63 -2.76 2.95 -2.94
C ARG A 63 -4.20 2.43 -3.02
N ASN A 64 -5.08 2.84 -2.11
CA ASN A 64 -6.50 2.47 -2.15
C ASN A 64 -7.17 2.95 -3.44
N LEU A 65 -6.94 4.20 -3.83
CA LEU A 65 -7.43 4.78 -5.08
C LEU A 65 -6.97 3.98 -6.31
N ALA A 66 -5.69 3.62 -6.38
CA ALA A 66 -5.17 2.80 -7.47
C ALA A 66 -5.81 1.40 -7.51
N LEU A 67 -5.98 0.75 -6.35
CA LEU A 67 -6.62 -0.56 -6.26
C LEU A 67 -8.08 -0.51 -6.68
N ASP A 68 -8.81 0.53 -6.27
CA ASP A 68 -10.21 0.73 -6.66
C ASP A 68 -10.33 1.00 -8.17
N HIS A 69 -9.42 1.80 -8.74
CA HIS A 69 -9.33 1.99 -10.19
C HIS A 69 -9.09 0.67 -10.93
N LEU A 70 -8.13 -0.14 -10.48
CA LEU A 70 -7.83 -1.45 -11.08
C LEU A 70 -9.01 -2.43 -10.97
N ARG A 71 -9.76 -2.41 -9.86
CA ARG A 71 -10.98 -3.22 -9.70
C ARG A 71 -12.07 -2.78 -10.66
N ALA A 72 -12.32 -1.47 -10.76
CA ALA A 72 -13.31 -0.93 -11.68
C ALA A 72 -12.96 -1.29 -13.13
N ARG A 73 -11.68 -1.16 -13.51
CA ARG A 73 -11.17 -1.56 -14.82
C ARG A 73 -11.36 -3.06 -15.07
N ARG A 74 -11.10 -3.92 -14.08
CA ARG A 74 -11.33 -5.37 -14.20
C ARG A 74 -12.81 -5.74 -14.36
N ILE A 75 -13.71 -5.02 -13.70
CA ILE A 75 -15.16 -5.22 -13.85
C ILE A 75 -15.60 -4.78 -15.24
N GLN A 76 -15.15 -3.60 -15.69
CA GLN A 76 -15.41 -3.10 -17.03
C GLN A 76 -14.84 -4.04 -18.10
N SER A 77 -13.61 -4.54 -17.94
CA SER A 77 -13.01 -5.49 -18.88
C SER A 77 -13.73 -6.85 -18.90
N ARG A 78 -14.19 -7.35 -17.74
CA ARG A 78 -15.04 -8.57 -17.68
C ARG A 78 -16.42 -8.38 -18.31
N THR A 79 -16.88 -7.13 -18.44
CA THR A 79 -18.14 -6.80 -19.12
C THR A 79 -17.92 -6.57 -20.62
N LEU A 80 -16.66 -6.49 -21.09
CA LEU A 80 -16.33 -6.08 -22.45
C LEU A 80 -15.50 -7.08 -23.27
N LEU A 81 -14.82 -8.09 -22.69
CA LEU A 81 -13.94 -9.01 -23.43
C LEU A 81 -13.92 -10.41 -22.76
N ASP A 82 -14.58 -11.44 -23.32
CA ASP A 82 -13.94 -12.47 -24.18
C ASP A 82 -12.80 -11.92 -25.04
N ASP A 83 -11.68 -12.66 -25.04
CA ASP A 83 -10.39 -12.38 -25.68
C ASP A 83 -9.54 -11.23 -25.10
N VAL A 84 -8.46 -11.60 -24.40
CA VAL A 84 -7.04 -11.25 -24.72
C VAL A 84 -6.09 -11.78 -23.61
N PRO A 85 -4.93 -12.42 -23.94
CA PRO A 85 -4.03 -13.08 -22.99
C PRO A 85 -3.18 -12.15 -22.10
N PRO A 86 -2.62 -12.66 -20.97
CA PRO A 86 -1.88 -11.87 -19.99
C PRO A 86 -0.36 -11.89 -20.25
N GLU A 87 0.15 -11.00 -21.07
CA GLU A 87 1.59 -10.81 -21.24
C GLU A 87 1.96 -9.33 -21.28
N VAL A 88 2.21 -8.71 -20.13
CA VAL A 88 3.24 -7.65 -19.99
C VAL A 88 3.66 -7.57 -18.51
N VAL A 89 4.48 -8.50 -18.06
CA VAL A 89 5.35 -8.28 -16.91
C VAL A 89 6.74 -8.40 -17.47
N HIS A 90 7.48 -7.30 -17.63
CA HIS A 90 8.95 -7.23 -17.55
C HIS A 90 9.40 -5.78 -17.79
N ASN A 91 10.47 -5.40 -17.08
CA ASN A 91 11.22 -4.14 -17.13
C ASN A 91 10.65 -2.92 -16.38
N VAL A 92 11.02 -2.86 -15.09
CA VAL A 92 11.37 -1.59 -14.47
C VAL A 92 12.73 -1.76 -13.80
N VAL A 93 13.74 -1.12 -14.38
CA VAL A 93 15.08 -0.98 -13.77
C VAL A 93 14.89 -0.27 -12.43
N ALA A 94 15.14 -1.00 -11.34
CA ALA A 94 15.30 -0.40 -10.03
C ALA A 94 16.59 0.44 -10.03
N PRO A 95 16.64 1.59 -9.32
CA PRO A 95 17.90 2.27 -9.10
C PRO A 95 18.86 1.26 -8.49
N GLN A 96 20.09 1.21 -9.03
CA GLN A 96 21.13 0.29 -8.58
C GLN A 96 21.33 0.49 -7.08
N SER A 97 20.73 -0.40 -6.29
CA SER A 97 21.03 -0.54 -4.87
C SER A 97 22.47 -1.05 -4.79
N SER A 98 23.28 -0.51 -3.89
CA SER A 98 24.63 -1.04 -3.64
C SER A 98 24.52 -2.55 -3.34
N ALA A 99 25.58 -3.32 -3.59
CA ALA A 99 25.59 -4.73 -3.22
C ALA A 99 25.30 -4.93 -1.71
N GLU A 100 25.68 -3.95 -0.90
CA GLU A 100 25.38 -3.89 0.54
C GLU A 100 23.89 -3.64 0.81
N ASP A 101 23.25 -2.73 0.07
CA ASP A 101 21.81 -2.46 0.17
C ASP A 101 20.97 -3.67 -0.22
N ALA A 102 21.41 -4.43 -1.23
CA ALA A 102 20.76 -5.65 -1.67
C ALA A 102 20.84 -6.76 -0.62
N ALA A 103 22.01 -6.95 0.00
CA ALA A 103 22.19 -7.92 1.08
C ALA A 103 21.36 -7.55 2.33
N HIS A 104 21.36 -6.27 2.73
CA HIS A 104 20.51 -5.78 3.82
C HIS A 104 19.03 -5.96 3.54
N ALA A 105 18.57 -5.66 2.33
CA ALA A 105 17.18 -5.87 1.93
C ALA A 105 16.79 -7.36 1.98
N GLN A 106 17.67 -8.25 1.55
CA GLN A 106 17.44 -9.69 1.59
C GLN A 106 17.33 -10.22 3.03
N GLN A 107 18.22 -9.78 3.91
CA GLN A 107 18.20 -10.15 5.33
C GLN A 107 16.95 -9.59 6.04
N LEU A 108 16.52 -8.38 5.69
CA LEU A 108 15.27 -7.82 6.18
C LEU A 108 14.07 -8.66 5.72
N LEU A 109 14.01 -9.02 4.43
CA LEU A 109 12.94 -9.86 3.89
C LEU A 109 12.86 -11.22 4.57
N GLU A 110 13.99 -11.87 4.84
CA GLU A 110 14.02 -13.15 5.56
C GLU A 110 13.47 -13.01 6.99
N ARG A 111 13.92 -12.00 7.75
CA ARG A 111 13.42 -11.73 9.11
C ARG A 111 11.92 -11.42 9.12
N LEU A 112 11.45 -10.68 8.11
CA LEU A 112 10.03 -10.37 7.93
C LEU A 112 9.23 -11.64 7.63
N ASN A 113 9.74 -12.51 6.74
CA ASN A 113 9.11 -13.78 6.39
C ASN A 113 8.96 -14.70 7.61
N VAL A 114 10.02 -14.88 8.41
CA VAL A 114 9.97 -15.67 9.66
C VAL A 114 8.91 -15.11 10.62
N SER A 115 8.86 -13.79 10.77
CA SER A 115 7.90 -13.15 11.68
C SER A 115 6.45 -13.27 11.19
N LEU A 116 6.24 -13.21 9.88
CA LEU A 116 4.92 -13.41 9.27
C LEU A 116 4.46 -14.88 9.33
N GLN A 117 5.39 -15.85 9.32
CA GLN A 117 5.07 -17.26 9.53
C GLN A 117 4.55 -17.56 10.94
N ALA A 118 4.94 -16.77 11.94
CA ALA A 118 4.43 -16.89 13.31
C ALA A 118 2.99 -16.37 13.49
N LEU A 119 2.43 -15.70 12.48
CA LEU A 119 1.03 -15.26 12.49
C LEU A 119 0.09 -16.46 12.36
N SER A 120 -1.07 -16.37 13.00
CA SER A 120 -2.16 -17.33 12.76
C SER A 120 -2.64 -17.27 11.31
N SER A 121 -3.24 -18.34 10.81
CA SER A 121 -3.75 -18.40 9.42
C SER A 121 -4.70 -17.25 9.08
N ARG A 122 -5.53 -16.82 10.04
CA ARG A 122 -6.43 -15.67 9.86
C ARG A 122 -5.66 -14.35 9.71
N GLN A 123 -4.66 -14.13 10.56
CA GLN A 123 -3.82 -12.93 10.48
C GLN A 123 -3.03 -12.86 9.17
N GLN A 124 -2.52 -14.00 8.69
CA GLN A 124 -1.86 -14.09 7.39
C GLN A 124 -2.84 -13.73 6.25
N GLN A 125 -4.06 -14.27 6.27
CA GLN A 125 -5.09 -13.94 5.29
C GLN A 125 -5.47 -12.46 5.32
N ILE A 126 -5.63 -11.87 6.52
CA ILE A 126 -5.90 -10.43 6.67
C ILE A 126 -4.75 -9.60 6.09
N PHE A 127 -3.51 -9.96 6.39
CA PHE A 127 -2.33 -9.26 5.86
C PHE A 127 -2.27 -9.34 4.33
N ILE A 128 -2.44 -10.53 3.76
CA ILE A 128 -2.44 -10.75 2.31
C ILE A 128 -3.56 -9.98 1.64
N LEU A 129 -4.79 -10.10 2.13
CA LEU A 129 -5.95 -9.40 1.57
C LEU A 129 -5.77 -7.88 1.66
N SER A 130 -5.27 -7.37 2.79
CA SER A 130 -5.07 -5.93 2.99
C SER A 130 -3.91 -5.38 2.18
N ARG A 131 -2.74 -6.02 2.22
CA ARG A 131 -1.47 -5.49 1.67
C ARG A 131 -1.25 -5.88 0.22
N LEU A 132 -1.45 -7.14 -0.13
CA LEU A 132 -1.21 -7.66 -1.48
C LEU A 132 -2.42 -7.46 -2.38
N HIS A 133 -3.63 -7.80 -1.91
CA HIS A 133 -4.85 -7.66 -2.70
C HIS A 133 -5.60 -6.34 -2.49
N GLY A 134 -5.12 -5.50 -1.58
CA GLY A 134 -5.64 -4.16 -1.41
C GLY A 134 -7.07 -4.03 -0.87
N HIS A 135 -7.64 -5.10 -0.32
CA HIS A 135 -9.03 -5.11 0.16
C HIS A 135 -9.22 -4.07 1.28
N SER A 136 -10.36 -3.39 1.26
CA SER A 136 -10.76 -2.53 2.37
C SER A 136 -11.03 -3.38 3.60
N TYR A 137 -10.96 -2.79 4.80
CA TYR A 137 -11.18 -3.55 6.03
C TYR A 137 -12.61 -4.12 6.10
N GLN A 138 -13.58 -3.44 5.50
CA GLN A 138 -14.95 -3.94 5.36
C GLN A 138 -15.01 -5.17 4.45
N GLN A 139 -14.37 -5.12 3.27
CA GLN A 139 -14.29 -6.25 2.36
C GLN A 139 -13.60 -7.46 2.99
N ILE A 140 -12.57 -7.23 3.81
CA ILE A 140 -11.88 -8.31 4.54
C ILE A 140 -12.79 -8.90 5.62
N ALA A 141 -13.50 -8.05 6.37
CA ALA A 141 -14.43 -8.47 7.41
C ALA A 141 -15.55 -9.35 6.83
N GLU A 142 -16.18 -8.92 5.74
CA GLU A 142 -17.20 -9.67 5.01
C GLU A 142 -16.64 -11.00 4.48
N ARG A 143 -15.47 -10.98 3.84
CA ARG A 143 -14.87 -12.17 3.24
C ARG A 143 -14.45 -13.23 4.26
N LEU A 144 -14.01 -12.82 5.44
CA LEU A 144 -13.54 -13.73 6.49
C LEU A 144 -14.61 -14.04 7.55
N GLY A 145 -15.81 -13.46 7.44
CA GLY A 145 -16.89 -13.65 8.41
C GLY A 145 -16.56 -13.12 9.81
N VAL A 146 -15.80 -12.02 9.91
CA VAL A 146 -15.40 -11.40 11.18
C VAL A 146 -15.84 -9.95 11.24
N SER A 147 -15.84 -9.35 12.43
CA SER A 147 -16.18 -7.93 12.56
C SER A 147 -15.08 -7.01 12.01
N LEU A 148 -15.46 -5.81 11.57
CA LEU A 148 -14.50 -4.75 11.18
C LEU A 148 -13.48 -4.46 12.30
N SER A 149 -13.95 -4.48 13.55
CA SER A 149 -13.09 -4.23 14.72
C SER A 149 -12.04 -5.33 14.91
N THR A 150 -12.37 -6.58 14.57
CA THR A 150 -11.43 -7.71 14.58
C THR A 150 -10.35 -7.49 13.54
N VAL A 151 -10.72 -7.12 12.31
CA VAL A 151 -9.76 -6.85 11.23
C VAL A 151 -8.80 -5.73 11.63
N GLN A 152 -9.31 -4.62 12.18
CA GLN A 152 -8.47 -3.50 12.62
C GLN A 152 -7.49 -3.89 13.74
N LYS A 153 -7.97 -4.63 14.76
CA LYS A 153 -7.13 -5.09 15.88
C LYS A 153 -6.02 -6.02 15.40
N GLU A 154 -6.36 -7.01 14.57
CA GLU A 154 -5.38 -7.96 14.05
C GLU A 154 -4.39 -7.28 13.11
N LEU A 155 -4.86 -6.40 12.23
CA LEU A 155 -3.96 -5.65 11.34
C LEU A 155 -3.01 -4.74 12.13
N LYS A 156 -3.46 -4.12 13.22
CA LYS A 156 -2.59 -3.32 14.10
C LYS A 156 -1.47 -4.17 14.69
N LEU A 157 -1.80 -5.38 15.18
CA LEU A 157 -0.80 -6.32 15.71
C LEU A 157 0.19 -6.76 14.63
N ILE A 158 -0.31 -7.13 13.45
CA ILE A 158 0.54 -7.55 12.32
C ILE A 158 1.51 -6.42 11.94
N MET A 159 1.02 -5.19 11.83
CA MET A 159 1.87 -4.04 11.48
C MET A 159 2.91 -3.75 12.57
N ALA A 160 2.57 -3.89 13.86
CA ALA A 160 3.53 -3.73 14.94
C ALA A 160 4.68 -4.74 14.86
N ILE A 161 4.37 -5.99 14.47
CA ILE A 161 5.40 -7.03 14.22
C ILE A 161 6.29 -6.60 13.05
N CYS A 162 5.71 -6.16 11.92
CA CYS A 162 6.49 -5.71 10.76
C CYS A 162 7.39 -4.52 11.08
N VAL A 163 6.89 -3.51 11.80
CA VAL A 163 7.69 -2.34 12.21
C VAL A 163 8.82 -2.75 13.14
N GLY A 164 8.55 -3.58 14.15
CA GLY A 164 9.60 -4.04 15.07
C GLY A 164 10.71 -4.85 14.37
N VAL A 165 10.39 -5.58 13.29
CA VAL A 165 11.40 -6.27 12.47
C VAL A 165 12.28 -5.26 11.71
N ALA A 166 11.66 -4.22 11.13
CA ALA A 166 12.38 -3.19 10.38
C ALA A 166 13.28 -2.31 11.29
N GLU A 167 12.83 -2.00 12.51
CA GLU A 167 13.63 -1.21 13.47
C GLU A 167 14.85 -2.00 13.97
N ARG A 168 14.70 -3.31 14.25
CA ARG A 168 15.82 -4.17 14.68
C ARG A 168 16.87 -4.37 13.61
N SER A 169 16.53 -4.26 12.32
CA SER A 169 17.52 -4.31 11.24
C SER A 169 18.31 -3.01 11.05
N HIS A 170 17.82 -1.88 11.56
CA HIS A 170 18.53 -0.60 11.48
C HIS A 170 19.49 -0.33 12.64
N GLY A 171 19.35 -1.06 13.76
CA GLY A 171 20.17 -0.89 14.97
C GLY A 171 21.41 -1.80 15.09
N GLU A 172 21.71 -2.61 14.07
CA GLU A 172 22.88 -3.52 14.06
C GLU A 172 24.07 -2.94 13.26
N GLN A 173 24.14 -1.61 13.11
CA GLN A 173 25.31 -0.90 12.54
C GLN A 173 26.20 -0.32 13.63
#